data_AF-B5VZR0-F1
#
_entry.id   AF-B5VZR0-F1
#
_cell.length_a   1.000
_cell.length_b   1.000
_cell.length_c   1.000
_cell.angle_alpha   90.00
_cell.angle_beta   90.00
_cell.angle_gamma   90.00
#
_symmetry.space_group_name_H-M   'P 1'
#
loop_
_entity.id
_entity.type
_entity.pdbx_description
1 polymer ?
#
loop_
_entity_poly.entity_id
_entity_poly.type
_entity_poly.pdbx_seq_one_letter_code
_entity_poly.pdbx_strand_id
1 'polypeptide(L)' 'MRYLLDTDDLSILQGQSGADDHNILARMAQYTLDNLAISIITIQEPMLGCHA' A
#
# COMPACT_ATOMS: atom_id res chain seq x y z
N MET A 1 -11.47 -12.48 4.87
CA MET A 1 -10.32 -12.62 3.96
C MET A 1 -9.44 -11.40 4.19
N ARG A 2 -8.11 -11.55 4.21
CA ARG A 2 -7.19 -10.42 4.42
C ARG A 2 -6.66 -9.93 3.08
N TYR A 3 -6.56 -8.62 2.93
CA TYR A 3 -5.96 -7.92 1.80
C TYR A 3 -4.53 -7.57 2.15
N LEU A 4 -3.59 -8.08 1.36
CA LEU A 4 -2.17 -7.78 1.50
C LEU A 4 -1.85 -6.54 0.66
N LEU A 5 -1.28 -5.51 1.30
CA LEU A 5 -0.75 -4.35 0.59
C LEU A 5 0.53 -4.72 -0.12
N ASP A 6 0.66 -4.27 -1.38
CA ASP A 6 1.86 -4.45 -2.18
C ASP A 6 2.76 -3.20 -2.13
N THR A 7 3.95 -3.29 -2.71
CA THR A 7 4.96 -2.23 -2.64
C THR A 7 4.54 -0.98 -3.41
N ASP A 8 3.79 -1.15 -4.49
CA ASP A 8 3.21 -0.04 -5.23
C ASP A 8 2.15 0.70 -4.40
N ASP A 9 1.29 -0.03 -3.69
CA ASP A 9 0.28 0.58 -2.81
C ASP A 9 0.95 1.44 -1.73
N LEU A 10 2.03 0.91 -1.13
CA LEU A 10 2.81 1.64 -0.14
C LEU A 10 3.52 2.87 -0.76
N SER A 11 4.05 2.74 -1.97
CA SER A 11 4.71 3.84 -2.68
C SER A 11 3.74 4.97 -3.03
N ILE A 12 2.52 4.62 -3.45
CA ILE A 12 1.44 5.59 -3.71
C ILE A 12 1.02 6.29 -2.42
N LEU A 13 0.82 5.53 -1.33
CA LEU A 13 0.49 6.09 0.00
C LEU A 13 1.61 6.98 0.57
N GLN A 14 2.89 6.69 0.26
CA GLN A 14 4.02 7.54 0.64
C GLN A 14 4.08 8.84 -0.18
N GLY A 15 3.65 8.80 -1.44
CA GLY A 15 3.60 9.96 -2.32
C GLY A 15 2.57 11.01 -1.89
N GLN A 16 1.50 10.59 -1.18
CA GLN A 16 0.43 11.46 -0.65
C GLN A 16 -0.08 12.50 -1.65
N SER A 17 -0.16 12.11 -2.93
CA SER A 17 -0.46 13.04 -4.01
C SER A 17 -1.03 12.32 -5.22
N GLY A 18 -2.02 12.94 -5.86
CA GLY A 18 -2.60 12.46 -7.11
C GLY A 18 -3.87 11.63 -6.94
N ALA A 19 -4.46 11.26 -8.07
CA ALA A 19 -5.73 10.53 -8.12
C ALA A 19 -5.59 9.09 -7.59
N ASP A 20 -4.41 8.49 -7.72
CA ASP A 20 -4.13 7.13 -7.28
C ASP A 20 -4.14 6.98 -5.75
N ASP A 21 -3.59 7.96 -5.03
CA ASP A 21 -3.64 8.01 -3.57
C ASP A 21 -5.09 8.07 -3.05
N HIS A 22 -5.89 8.95 -3.63
CA HIS A 22 -7.32 9.07 -3.30
C HIS A 22 -8.09 7.77 -3.60
N ASN A 23 -7.74 7.07 -4.68
CA ASN A 23 -8.39 5.82 -5.07
C ASN A 23 -8.03 4.67 -4.14
N ILE A 24 -6.75 4.54 -3.75
CA ILE A 24 -6.30 3.55 -2.77
C ILE A 24 -6.93 3.81 -1.41
N LEU A 25 -6.93 5.05 -0.92
CA LEU A 25 -7.57 5.41 0.34
C LEU A 25 -9.07 5.09 0.34
N ALA A 26 -9.78 5.43 -0.74
CA ALA A 26 -11.19 5.11 -0.89
C ALA A 26 -11.45 3.60 -0.92
N ARG A 27 -10.52 2.81 -1.49
CA ARG A 27 -10.63 1.35 -1.53
C ARG A 27 -10.30 0.71 -0.18
N MET A 28 -9.27 1.19 0.51
CA MET A 28 -8.91 0.74 1.86
C MET A 28 -10.02 1.04 2.88
N ALA A 29 -10.71 2.18 2.74
CA ALA A 29 -11.84 2.56 3.60
C ALA A 29 -13.05 1.61 3.52
N GLN A 30 -13.13 0.75 2.48
CA GLN A 30 -14.19 -0.27 2.36
C GLN A 30 -13.95 -1.49 3.24
N TYR A 31 -12.74 -1.63 3.80
CA TYR A 31 -12.34 -2.76 4.63
C TYR A 31 -11.97 -2.28 6.04
N THR A 32 -12.25 -3.11 7.04
CA THR A 32 -11.75 -2.85 8.40
C THR A 32 -10.24 -3.07 8.46
N LEU A 33 -9.55 -2.39 9.39
CA LEU A 33 -8.11 -2.53 9.56
C LEU A 33 -7.66 -3.98 9.81
N ASP A 34 -8.49 -4.81 10.46
CA ASP A 34 -8.22 -6.23 10.70
C ASP A 34 -8.16 -7.06 9.40
N ASN A 35 -8.81 -6.57 8.34
CA ASN A 35 -8.76 -7.16 7.02
C ASN A 35 -7.59 -6.64 6.18
N LEU A 36 -6.79 -5.68 6.67
CA LEU A 36 -5.62 -5.16 5.96
C LEU A 36 -4.34 -5.73 6.59
N ALA A 37 -3.43 -6.20 5.75
CA ALA A 37 -2.15 -6.74 6.16
C ALA A 37 -1.03 -6.18 5.29
N ILE A 38 0.17 -6.05 5.85
CA ILE A 38 1.37 -5.65 5.12
C ILE A 38 2.47 -6.69 5.42
N SER A 39 3.24 -7.07 4.39
CA SER A 39 4.38 -7.96 4.56
C SER A 39 5.63 -7.14 4.90
N ILE A 40 6.55 -7.73 5.66
CA ILE A 40 7.85 -7.09 5.90
C ILE A 40 8.65 -6.93 4.61
N ILE A 41 8.44 -7.80 3.63
CA ILE A 41 9.08 -7.73 2.31
C ILE A 41 8.63 -6.45 1.58
N THR A 42 7.32 -6.15 1.60
CA THR A 42 6.72 -4.94 1.04
C THR A 42 7.36 -3.66 1.59
N ILE A 43 7.80 -3.68 2.85
CA ILE A 43 8.47 -2.54 3.50
C ILE A 43 9.94 -2.46 3.05
N GLN A 44 10.59 -3.59 2.81
CA GLN A 44 12.02 -3.68 2.49
C GLN A 44 12.33 -3.37 1.02
N GLU A 45 11.45 -3.73 0.09
CA GLU A 45 11.61 -3.50 -1.35
C GLU A 45 11.96 -2.04 -1.71
N PRO A 46 11.24 -1.01 -1.22
CA PRO A 46 11.59 0.38 -1.50
C PRO A 46 12.89 0.83 -0.80
N MET A 47 13.21 0.28 0.38
CA MET A 47 14.48 0.56 1.08
C MET A 47 15.70 0.07 0.31
N LEU A 48 15.55 -1.05 -0.40
CA LEU A 48 16.59 -1.63 -1.24
C LEU A 48 16.73 -0.89 -2.59
N GLY A 49 15.86 0.09 -2.88
CA GLY A 49 15.82 0.73 -4.19
C GLY A 49 15.42 -0.23 -5.30
N CYS A 50 14.74 -1.33 -4.96
CA CYS A 50 14.24 -2.30 -5.92
C CYS A 50 12.94 -1.77 -6.55
N HIS A 51 13.05 -0.62 -7.21
CA HIS A 51 12.05 -0.14 -8.14
C HIS A 51 12.47 -0.70 -9.50
N ALA A 52 11.92 -1.86 -9.87
CA ALA A 52 12.15 -2.50 -11.16
C ALA A 52 11.35 -1.80 -12.26
#